data_AF-A0A2V7X7E7-F1
#
_entry.id   AF-A0A2V7X7E7-F1
#
_cell.length_a   1.000
_cell.length_b   1.000
_cell.length_c   1.000
_cell.angle_alpha   90.00
_cell.angle_beta   90.00
_cell.angle_gamma   90.00
#
_symmetry.space_group_name_H-M   'P 1'
#
loop_
_entity.id
_entity.type
_entity.pdbx_description
1 polymer ?
#
loop_
_entity_poly.entity_id
_entity_poly.type
_entity_poly.pdbx_seq_one_letter_code
_entity_poly.pdbx_strand_id
1 'polypeptide(L)'
;MPLELKAPTFDRGFEDIYRELRARIPRYNPAWTNFNDSDPGITLLQLFSWLAEMSLHRMGQVPRNNYLKFAELLGLQLRPARPALVQLTFTPKTAEPPSTIPARSRYSAQAEGGSVVFETTQDLDVIGAVLAAMVVYADGAPVNIEPPTVPPATPFYPLGRNPQAGDALYLGFKPNANIARPFPGKMRFLALRPAADTKGLPQRAGEQKRDLVPPVDLVWEYRPKKDQDAWERLDVFADGTFRGRSRQGARAR
;
A
#
# COMPACT_ATOMS: atom_id res chain seq x y z
N MET A 1 -0.13 -22.50 10.63
CA MET A 1 0.33 -22.17 11.99
C MET A 1 1.61 -21.36 11.88
N PRO A 2 1.76 -20.22 12.56
CA PRO A 2 3.08 -19.60 12.67
C PRO A 2 3.91 -20.51 13.59
N LEU A 3 4.96 -21.12 13.05
CA LEU A 3 5.92 -21.85 13.86
C LEU A 3 6.70 -20.81 14.66
N GLU A 4 6.42 -20.69 15.96
CA GLU A 4 7.30 -19.93 16.86
C GLU A 4 8.65 -20.62 16.91
N LEU A 5 9.61 -20.09 16.14
CA LEU A 5 11.00 -20.49 16.19
C LEU A 5 11.62 -19.93 17.47
N LYS A 6 11.46 -20.65 18.57
CA LYS A 6 12.38 -20.49 19.70
C LYS A 6 13.71 -21.10 19.27
N ALA A 7 14.55 -20.29 18.61
CA ALA A 7 15.89 -20.71 18.25
C ALA A 7 16.64 -21.12 19.53
N PRO A 8 17.41 -22.21 19.53
CA PRO A 8 18.24 -22.55 20.67
C PRO A 8 19.24 -21.40 20.88
N THR A 9 19.11 -20.71 21.99
CA THR A 9 19.99 -19.60 22.37
C THR A 9 21.12 -20.13 23.24
N PHE A 10 22.35 -19.82 22.86
CA PHE A 10 23.51 -20.01 23.71
C PHE A 10 23.70 -18.73 24.53
N ASP A 11 23.05 -18.65 25.68
CA ASP A 11 22.91 -17.42 26.48
C ASP A 11 24.13 -17.08 27.37
N ARG A 12 25.31 -17.65 27.10
CA ARG A 12 26.51 -17.37 27.90
C ARG A 12 27.37 -16.30 27.22
N GLY A 13 27.54 -15.17 27.89
CA GLY A 13 28.45 -14.11 27.46
C GLY A 13 29.87 -14.31 27.98
N PHE A 14 30.77 -13.43 27.55
CA PHE A 14 32.16 -13.37 28.02
C PHE A 14 32.27 -13.44 29.54
N GLU A 15 31.49 -12.61 30.25
CA GLU A 15 31.55 -12.47 31.71
C GLU A 15 31.16 -13.76 32.44
N ASP A 16 30.16 -14.47 31.93
CA ASP A 16 29.71 -15.73 32.53
C ASP A 16 30.81 -16.79 32.41
N ILE A 17 31.43 -16.87 31.22
CA ILE A 17 32.50 -17.82 30.92
C ILE A 17 33.75 -17.48 31.74
N TYR A 18 34.15 -16.21 31.77
CA TYR A 18 35.33 -15.76 32.51
C TYR A 18 35.17 -16.01 34.01
N ARG A 19 34.01 -15.67 34.58
CA ARG A 19 33.71 -15.90 35.99
C ARG A 19 33.74 -17.38 36.34
N GLU A 20 33.15 -18.22 35.50
CA GLU A 20 33.14 -19.68 35.69
C GLU A 20 34.55 -20.27 35.64
N LEU A 21 35.38 -19.84 34.67
CA LEU A 21 36.77 -20.28 34.55
C LEU A 21 37.61 -19.82 35.74
N ARG A 22 37.46 -18.55 36.16
CA ARG A 22 38.20 -17.99 37.30
C ARG A 22 37.87 -18.71 38.60
N ALA A 23 36.58 -19.02 38.83
CA ALA A 23 36.13 -19.78 40.01
C ALA A 23 36.69 -21.21 40.06
N ARG A 24 37.12 -21.78 38.93
CA ARG A 24 37.70 -23.12 38.85
C ARG A 24 39.20 -23.15 39.12
N ILE A 25 39.91 -22.02 39.09
CA ILE A 25 41.38 -21.96 39.26
C ILE A 25 41.84 -22.64 40.56
N PRO A 26 41.27 -22.35 41.75
CA PRO A 26 41.76 -22.94 43.00
C PRO A 26 41.65 -24.46 43.05
N ARG A 27 40.70 -25.04 42.30
CA ARG A 27 40.48 -26.49 42.23
C ARG A 27 41.50 -27.19 41.33
N TYR A 28 41.86 -26.58 40.21
CA TYR A 28 42.70 -27.22 39.19
C TYR A 28 44.17 -26.79 39.24
N ASN A 29 44.46 -25.60 39.77
CA ASN A 29 45.82 -25.10 39.92
C ASN A 29 45.97 -24.32 41.24
N PRO A 30 46.00 -25.01 42.39
CA PRO A 30 46.08 -24.37 43.72
C PRO A 30 47.37 -23.58 43.96
N ALA A 31 48.43 -23.81 43.18
CA ALA A 31 49.68 -23.04 43.25
C ALA A 31 49.56 -21.64 42.61
N TRP A 32 48.56 -21.42 41.76
CA TRP A 32 48.29 -20.13 41.15
C TRP A 32 47.49 -19.26 42.11
N THR A 33 48.15 -18.27 42.71
CA THR A 33 47.57 -17.40 43.75
C THR A 33 47.37 -15.94 43.30
N ASN A 34 48.02 -15.52 42.21
CA ASN A 34 47.89 -14.18 41.65
C ASN A 34 46.71 -14.10 40.67
N PHE A 35 45.61 -13.49 41.08
CA PHE A 35 44.41 -13.32 40.25
C PHE A 35 44.17 -11.88 39.78
N ASN A 36 45.22 -11.06 39.73
CA ASN A 36 45.14 -9.70 39.20
C ASN A 36 45.03 -9.70 37.67
N ASP A 37 44.39 -8.69 37.10
CA ASP A 37 44.22 -8.60 35.64
C ASP A 37 45.55 -8.48 34.89
N SER A 38 46.59 -7.94 35.53
CA SER A 38 47.96 -7.87 35.00
C SER A 38 48.67 -9.23 34.95
N ASP A 39 48.09 -10.28 35.54
CA ASP A 39 48.63 -11.63 35.47
C ASP A 39 48.47 -12.17 34.03
N PRO A 40 49.55 -12.64 33.37
CA PRO A 40 49.46 -13.19 32.02
C PRO A 40 48.49 -14.37 31.90
N GLY A 41 48.35 -15.18 32.96
CA GLY A 41 47.40 -16.28 33.00
C GLY A 41 45.95 -15.80 33.01
N ILE A 42 45.65 -14.73 33.76
CA ILE A 42 44.33 -14.09 33.75
C ILE A 42 44.03 -13.49 32.37
N THR A 43 45.00 -12.82 31.74
CA THR A 43 44.85 -12.27 30.38
C THR A 43 44.53 -13.38 29.37
N LEU A 44 45.19 -14.54 29.46
CA LEU A 44 44.86 -15.70 28.62
C LEU A 44 43.44 -16.23 28.91
N LEU A 45 43.02 -16.27 30.18
CA LEU A 45 41.68 -16.68 30.56
C LEU A 45 40.60 -15.78 29.93
N GLN A 46 40.83 -14.46 29.95
CA GLN A 46 39.96 -13.48 29.29
C GLN A 46 39.95 -13.72 27.78
N LEU A 47 41.11 -13.86 27.13
CA LEU A 47 41.19 -14.14 25.70
C LEU A 47 40.40 -15.40 25.29
N PHE A 48 40.56 -16.50 26.03
CA PHE A 48 39.82 -17.74 25.77
C PHE A 48 38.31 -17.59 26.01
N SER A 49 37.91 -16.80 27.02
CA SER A 49 36.50 -16.50 27.28
C SER A 49 35.88 -15.77 26.10
N TRP A 50 36.60 -14.80 25.52
CA TRP A 50 36.17 -14.08 24.32
C TRP A 50 36.09 -14.97 23.07
N LEU A 51 37.08 -15.83 22.85
CA LEU A 51 37.06 -16.80 21.74
C LEU A 51 35.90 -17.80 21.85
N ALA A 52 35.59 -18.22 23.08
CA ALA A 52 34.47 -19.11 23.35
C ALA A 52 33.12 -18.42 23.09
N GLU A 53 32.94 -17.19 23.57
CA GLU A 53 31.75 -16.38 23.28
C GLU A 53 31.55 -16.20 21.77
N MET A 54 32.59 -15.84 21.02
CA MET A 54 32.49 -15.68 19.57
C MET A 54 32.11 -17.00 18.86
N SER A 55 32.53 -18.14 19.40
CA SER A 55 32.18 -19.47 18.87
C SER A 55 30.74 -19.85 19.20
N LEU A 56 30.28 -19.60 20.43
CA LEU A 56 28.89 -19.80 20.85
C LEU A 56 27.93 -18.91 20.05
N HIS A 57 28.32 -17.65 19.81
CA HIS A 57 27.55 -16.73 18.98
C HIS A 57 27.35 -17.27 17.56
N ARG A 58 28.41 -17.78 16.92
CA ARG A 58 28.31 -18.39 15.58
C ARG A 58 27.41 -19.62 15.58
N MET A 59 27.53 -20.50 16.58
CA MET A 59 26.67 -21.68 16.71
C MET A 59 25.20 -21.29 16.88
N GLY A 60 24.90 -20.22 17.61
CA GLY A 60 23.54 -19.69 17.76
C GLY A 60 22.90 -19.22 16.45
N GLN A 61 23.70 -18.87 15.42
CA GLN A 61 23.19 -18.47 14.11
C GLN A 61 22.94 -19.66 13.15
N VAL A 62 23.55 -20.82 13.38
CA VAL A 62 23.42 -22.01 12.52
C VAL A 62 21.96 -22.46 12.34
N PRO A 63 21.12 -22.55 13.40
CA PRO A 63 19.71 -22.95 13.25
C PRO A 63 18.93 -22.01 12.32
N ARG A 64 19.17 -20.70 12.41
CA ARG A 64 18.49 -19.69 11.59
C ARG A 64 18.88 -19.80 10.12
N ASN A 65 20.16 -19.99 9.84
CA ASN A 65 20.66 -20.14 8.46
C ASN A 65 20.16 -21.44 7.83
N ASN A 66 20.17 -22.54 8.60
CA ASN A 66 19.62 -23.82 8.16
C ASN A 66 18.12 -23.70 7.87
N TYR A 67 17.36 -23.01 8.73
CA TYR A 67 15.94 -22.76 8.49
C TYR A 67 15.68 -22.03 7.16
N LEU A 68 16.43 -20.96 6.88
CA LEU A 68 16.31 -20.23 5.61
C LEU A 68 16.65 -21.14 4.41
N LYS A 69 17.67 -21.98 4.54
CA LYS A 69 18.07 -22.93 3.49
C LYS A 69 17.06 -24.04 3.28
N PHE A 70 16.46 -24.59 4.34
CA PHE A 70 15.38 -25.56 4.20
C PHE A 70 14.14 -24.94 3.56
N ALA A 71 13.80 -23.69 3.90
CA ALA A 71 12.73 -22.97 3.24
C ALA A 71 13.01 -22.80 1.73
N GLU A 72 14.24 -22.42 1.36
CA GLU A 72 14.68 -22.31 -0.02
C GLU A 72 14.60 -23.66 -0.77
N LEU A 73 15.02 -24.77 -0.14
CA LEU A 73 14.92 -26.12 -0.69
C LEU A 73 13.47 -26.60 -0.89
N LEU A 74 12.56 -26.18 -0.02
CA LEU A 74 11.11 -26.42 -0.17
C LEU A 74 10.45 -25.50 -1.21
N GLY A 75 11.23 -24.66 -1.91
CA GLY A 75 10.73 -23.72 -2.90
C GLY A 75 10.05 -22.49 -2.30
N LEU A 76 10.18 -22.26 -0.98
CA LEU A 76 9.63 -21.07 -0.33
C LEU A 76 10.56 -19.88 -0.60
N GLN A 77 10.11 -18.98 -1.46
CA GLN A 77 10.82 -17.73 -1.74
C GLN A 77 10.24 -16.59 -0.93
N LEU A 78 11.12 -15.67 -0.48
CA LEU A 78 10.69 -14.38 0.02
C LEU A 78 10.00 -13.63 -1.10
N ARG A 79 8.80 -13.10 -0.83
CA ARG A 79 8.10 -12.27 -1.81
C ARG A 79 8.85 -10.94 -1.95
N PRO A 80 9.05 -10.44 -3.19
CA PRO A 80 9.69 -9.16 -3.40
C PRO A 80 8.86 -8.05 -2.76
N ALA A 81 9.54 -6.94 -2.41
CA ALA A 81 8.87 -5.72 -2.00
C ALA A 81 7.87 -5.30 -3.09
N ARG A 82 6.65 -4.94 -2.68
CA ARG A 82 5.63 -4.41 -3.59
C ARG A 82 5.70 -2.88 -3.59
N PRO A 83 5.63 -2.23 -4.77
CA PRO A 83 5.65 -0.78 -4.84
C PRO A 83 4.45 -0.18 -4.11
N ALA A 84 4.68 0.92 -3.39
CA ALA A 84 3.61 1.68 -2.76
C ALA A 84 2.76 2.38 -3.84
N LEU A 85 1.43 2.38 -3.65
CA LEU A 85 0.49 3.01 -4.57
C LEU A 85 -0.30 4.09 -3.85
N VAL A 86 -0.12 5.34 -4.29
CA VAL A 86 -0.82 6.50 -3.76
C VAL A 86 -1.85 7.02 -4.76
N GLN A 87 -2.74 7.89 -4.29
CA GLN A 87 -3.70 8.60 -5.13
C GLN A 87 -3.43 10.09 -4.96
N LEU A 88 -3.38 10.80 -6.08
CA LEU A 88 -3.14 12.23 -6.14
C LEU A 88 -4.35 12.90 -6.79
N THR A 89 -4.78 14.01 -6.20
CA THR A 89 -5.81 14.88 -6.76
C THR A 89 -5.10 16.10 -7.35
N PHE A 90 -5.42 16.42 -8.60
CA PHE A 90 -4.90 17.61 -9.28
C PHE A 90 -6.03 18.61 -9.47
N THR A 91 -5.88 19.79 -8.89
CA THR A 91 -6.85 20.87 -9.02
C THR A 91 -6.24 21.94 -9.92
N PRO A 92 -6.79 22.19 -11.13
CA PRO A 92 -6.29 23.26 -11.98
C PRO A 92 -6.55 24.61 -11.34
N LYS A 93 -5.65 25.57 -11.56
CA LYS A 93 -5.89 26.96 -11.15
C LYS A 93 -6.97 27.58 -12.03
N THR A 94 -7.88 28.34 -11.45
CA THR A 94 -9.06 28.93 -12.14
C THR A 94 -8.72 29.78 -13.37
N ALA A 95 -7.54 30.42 -13.38
CA ALA A 95 -7.08 31.32 -14.43
C ALA A 95 -6.28 30.64 -15.55
N GLU A 96 -5.94 29.36 -15.42
CA GLU A 96 -5.09 28.64 -16.38
C GLU A 96 -5.91 27.53 -17.07
N PRO A 97 -5.75 27.33 -18.39
CA PRO A 97 -6.35 26.18 -19.05
C PRO A 97 -5.74 24.91 -18.46
N PRO A 98 -6.56 23.90 -18.11
CA PRO A 98 -6.06 22.67 -17.53
C PRO A 98 -5.18 21.95 -18.55
N SER A 99 -4.04 21.45 -18.09
CA SER A 99 -3.09 20.71 -18.92
C SER A 99 -3.13 19.22 -18.60
N THR A 100 -2.81 18.41 -19.60
CA THR A 100 -2.63 16.96 -19.41
C THR A 100 -1.38 16.71 -18.58
N ILE A 101 -1.51 15.83 -17.58
CA ILE A 101 -0.39 15.31 -16.82
C ILE A 101 0.10 14.04 -17.53
N PRO A 102 1.34 14.01 -18.04
CA PRO A 102 1.87 12.82 -18.69
C PRO A 102 1.97 11.62 -17.76
N ALA A 103 2.04 10.42 -18.35
CA ALA A 103 2.53 9.26 -17.62
C ALA A 103 4.00 9.50 -17.20
N ARG A 104 4.44 8.86 -16.12
CA ARG A 104 5.81 8.95 -15.56
C ARG A 104 6.19 10.33 -15.00
N SER A 105 5.22 11.23 -14.81
CA SER A 105 5.43 12.48 -14.06
C SER A 105 5.79 12.17 -12.61
N ARG A 106 6.84 12.82 -12.10
CA ARG A 106 7.41 12.54 -10.77
C ARG A 106 6.90 13.51 -9.72
N TYR A 107 6.55 12.98 -8.56
CA TYR A 107 6.11 13.74 -7.39
C TYR A 107 6.80 13.19 -6.14
N SER A 108 7.15 14.04 -5.19
CA SER A 108 7.80 13.62 -3.95
C SER A 108 6.84 13.74 -2.76
N ALA A 109 7.02 12.84 -1.79
CA ALA A 109 6.39 12.91 -0.47
C ALA A 109 7.47 12.73 0.60
N GLN A 110 7.33 13.43 1.73
CA GLN A 110 8.23 13.25 2.86
C GLN A 110 7.81 12.04 3.70
N ALA A 111 8.77 11.21 4.07
CA ALA A 111 8.62 10.09 4.98
C ALA A 111 9.70 10.14 6.08
N GLU A 112 9.56 9.32 7.13
CA GLU A 112 10.53 9.29 8.25
C GLU A 112 11.98 9.01 7.81
N GLY A 113 12.17 8.27 6.71
CA GLY A 113 13.48 7.97 6.13
C GLY A 113 13.95 8.94 5.02
N GLY A 114 13.24 10.05 4.80
CA GLY A 114 13.52 11.04 3.76
C GLY A 114 12.47 11.12 2.66
N SER A 115 12.84 11.78 1.55
CA SER A 115 11.95 12.03 0.42
C SER A 115 11.77 10.78 -0.44
N VAL A 116 10.52 10.35 -0.61
CA VAL A 116 10.14 9.24 -1.50
C VAL A 116 9.54 9.79 -2.78
N VAL A 117 10.04 9.33 -3.92
CA VAL A 117 9.54 9.75 -5.24
C VAL A 117 8.53 8.73 -5.75
N PHE A 118 7.37 9.24 -6.17
CA PHE A 118 6.32 8.52 -6.88
C PHE A 118 6.26 8.97 -8.33
N GLU A 119 5.77 8.09 -9.20
CA GLU A 119 5.51 8.40 -10.60
C GLU A 119 4.06 8.12 -10.98
N THR A 120 3.51 8.92 -11.89
CA THR A 120 2.21 8.62 -12.49
C THR A 120 2.31 7.36 -13.35
N THR A 121 1.37 6.45 -13.18
CA THR A 121 1.34 5.19 -13.94
C THR A 121 0.72 5.37 -15.33
N GLN A 122 -0.09 6.40 -15.50
CA GLN A 122 -0.83 6.72 -16.72
C GLN A 122 -0.93 8.24 -16.85
N ASP A 123 -1.20 8.70 -18.06
CA ASP A 123 -1.59 10.08 -18.33
C ASP A 123 -2.96 10.41 -17.71
N LEU A 124 -3.18 11.69 -17.42
CA LEU A 124 -4.42 12.22 -16.88
C LEU A 124 -4.73 13.56 -17.52
N ASP A 125 -5.82 13.62 -18.28
CA ASP A 125 -6.40 14.88 -18.75
C ASP A 125 -7.12 15.54 -17.57
N VAL A 126 -6.60 16.68 -17.12
CA VAL A 126 -7.21 17.45 -16.03
C VAL A 126 -8.43 18.19 -16.58
N ILE A 127 -9.55 18.14 -15.86
CA ILE A 127 -10.76 18.88 -16.21
C ILE A 127 -10.85 20.15 -15.37
N GLY A 128 -11.18 21.28 -16.00
CA GLY A 128 -11.46 22.53 -15.30
C GLY A 128 -12.92 22.69 -14.89
N ALA A 129 -13.79 21.75 -15.28
CA ALA A 129 -15.19 21.74 -14.90
C ALA A 129 -15.34 21.28 -13.43
N VAL A 130 -16.06 22.05 -12.63
CA VAL A 130 -16.27 21.75 -11.22
C VAL A 130 -17.49 20.84 -11.07
N LEU A 131 -17.35 19.74 -10.35
CA LEU A 131 -18.48 18.88 -9.99
C LEU A 131 -19.40 19.67 -9.02
N ALA A 132 -20.57 20.06 -9.51
CA ALA A 132 -21.49 20.97 -8.82
C ALA A 132 -22.69 20.27 -8.22
N ALA A 133 -23.10 19.13 -8.78
CA ALA A 133 -24.21 18.34 -8.28
C ALA A 133 -23.94 16.86 -8.46
N MET A 134 -24.39 16.07 -7.49
CA MET A 134 -24.49 14.61 -7.62
C MET A 134 -25.89 14.20 -7.22
N VAL A 135 -26.51 13.31 -8.00
CA VAL A 135 -27.85 12.79 -7.70
C VAL A 135 -27.82 11.28 -7.88
N VAL A 136 -28.23 10.53 -6.86
CA VAL A 136 -28.48 9.10 -6.97
C VAL A 136 -29.97 8.92 -7.23
N TYR A 137 -30.32 8.29 -8.34
CA TYR A 137 -31.67 7.83 -8.61
C TYR A 137 -31.72 6.33 -8.34
N ALA A 138 -32.41 5.96 -7.27
CA ALA A 138 -32.64 4.58 -6.89
C ALA A 138 -34.02 4.46 -6.24
N ASP A 139 -34.63 3.28 -6.31
CA ASP A 139 -35.96 3.01 -5.72
C ASP A 139 -37.06 3.98 -6.22
N GLY A 140 -36.92 4.51 -7.44
CA GLY A 140 -37.86 5.44 -8.06
C GLY A 140 -37.76 6.91 -7.62
N ALA A 141 -36.82 7.26 -6.74
CA ALA A 141 -36.67 8.61 -6.21
C ALA A 141 -35.23 9.17 -6.36
N PRO A 142 -35.07 10.46 -6.72
CA PRO A 142 -33.77 11.12 -6.71
C PRO A 142 -33.35 11.56 -5.31
N VAL A 143 -32.10 11.27 -4.94
CA VAL A 143 -31.46 11.72 -3.70
C VAL A 143 -30.25 12.57 -4.05
N ASN A 144 -30.23 13.82 -3.59
CA ASN A 144 -29.09 14.72 -3.77
C ASN A 144 -27.94 14.31 -2.86
N ILE A 145 -26.74 14.19 -3.43
CA ILE A 145 -25.50 13.91 -2.72
C ILE A 145 -24.61 15.15 -2.84
N GLU A 146 -24.03 15.57 -1.72
CA GLU A 146 -23.05 16.66 -1.72
C GLU A 146 -21.77 16.20 -2.44
N PRO A 147 -21.30 16.94 -3.48
CA PRO A 147 -20.05 16.61 -4.13
C PRO A 147 -18.87 16.60 -3.14
N PRO A 148 -18.01 15.58 -3.17
CA PRO A 148 -16.88 15.51 -2.26
C PRO A 148 -15.84 16.59 -2.60
N THR A 149 -15.60 17.53 -1.69
CA THR A 149 -14.56 18.56 -1.85
C THR A 149 -13.16 18.02 -1.51
N VAL A 150 -13.06 17.09 -0.53
CA VAL A 150 -11.81 16.42 -0.12
C VAL A 150 -12.14 15.03 0.48
N PRO A 151 -11.35 13.97 0.23
CA PRO A 151 -11.46 12.72 0.97
C PRO A 151 -11.01 12.85 2.44
N PRO A 152 -11.64 12.15 3.41
CA PRO A 152 -12.76 11.23 3.23
C PRO A 152 -14.12 11.95 3.28
N ALA A 153 -14.92 11.79 2.23
CA ALA A 153 -16.33 12.15 2.23
C ALA A 153 -17.18 11.01 2.82
N THR A 154 -18.38 11.33 3.29
CA THR A 154 -19.36 10.34 3.76
C THR A 154 -19.61 9.31 2.65
N PRO A 155 -19.48 8.01 2.94
CA PRO A 155 -19.71 6.99 1.95
C PRO A 155 -21.20 6.93 1.58
N PHE A 156 -21.47 6.71 0.29
CA PHE A 156 -22.82 6.55 -0.24
C PHE A 156 -22.86 5.40 -1.24
N TYR A 157 -24.07 4.93 -1.54
CA TYR A 157 -24.30 3.88 -2.52
C TYR A 157 -24.65 4.52 -3.87
N PRO A 158 -23.79 4.45 -4.90
CA PRO A 158 -23.99 5.17 -6.15
C PRO A 158 -25.20 4.68 -6.97
N LEU A 159 -25.67 3.46 -6.71
CA LEU A 159 -26.81 2.83 -7.38
C LEU A 159 -27.83 2.31 -6.36
N GLY A 160 -27.91 2.94 -5.19
CA GLY A 160 -28.73 2.44 -4.09
C GLY A 160 -28.17 1.17 -3.43
N ARG A 161 -28.87 0.68 -2.40
CA ARG A 161 -28.43 -0.51 -1.63
C ARG A 161 -28.67 -1.83 -2.37
N ASN A 162 -29.65 -1.86 -3.26
CA ASN A 162 -30.02 -3.04 -4.04
C ASN A 162 -30.22 -2.64 -5.51
N PRO A 163 -29.13 -2.48 -6.28
CA PRO A 163 -29.17 -1.88 -7.60
C PRO A 163 -30.10 -2.64 -8.55
N GLN A 164 -31.04 -1.92 -9.15
CA GLN A 164 -31.96 -2.40 -10.19
C GLN A 164 -31.62 -1.78 -11.55
N ALA A 165 -32.15 -2.38 -12.62
CA ALA A 165 -32.08 -1.78 -13.94
C ALA A 165 -32.80 -0.42 -13.94
N GLY A 166 -32.09 0.64 -14.34
CA GLY A 166 -32.58 2.01 -14.34
C GLY A 166 -32.09 2.87 -13.17
N ASP A 167 -31.48 2.28 -12.15
CA ASP A 167 -30.79 3.05 -11.11
C ASP A 167 -29.56 3.74 -11.71
N ALA A 168 -29.34 5.01 -11.34
CA ALA A 168 -28.32 5.84 -11.98
C ALA A 168 -27.68 6.83 -11.01
N LEU A 169 -26.38 7.08 -11.22
CA LEU A 169 -25.67 8.20 -10.61
C LEU A 169 -25.52 9.32 -11.64
N TYR A 170 -26.16 10.45 -11.39
CA TYR A 170 -26.02 11.65 -12.18
C TYR A 170 -24.90 12.53 -11.62
N LEU A 171 -24.02 12.98 -12.51
CA LEU A 171 -22.92 13.91 -12.19
C LEU A 171 -23.12 15.20 -12.98
N GLY A 172 -23.42 16.29 -12.27
CA GLY A 172 -23.61 17.62 -12.83
C GLY A 172 -22.35 18.46 -12.70
N PHE A 173 -21.78 18.89 -13.82
CA PHE A 173 -20.60 19.74 -13.84
C PHE A 173 -20.94 21.17 -14.24
N LYS A 174 -20.35 22.14 -13.56
CA LYS A 174 -20.40 23.54 -13.96
C LYS A 174 -19.23 23.81 -14.91
N PRO A 175 -19.48 24.24 -16.17
CA PRO A 175 -18.41 24.54 -17.11
C PRO A 175 -17.60 25.74 -16.61
N ASN A 176 -16.30 25.71 -16.83
CA ASN A 176 -15.43 26.86 -16.61
C ASN A 176 -15.54 27.78 -17.83
N ALA A 177 -15.95 29.03 -17.61
CA ALA A 177 -16.13 30.02 -18.67
C ALA A 177 -14.85 30.32 -19.46
N ASN A 178 -13.67 30.03 -18.89
CA ASN A 178 -12.38 30.24 -19.53
C ASN A 178 -11.95 29.08 -20.45
N ILE A 179 -12.77 28.03 -20.61
CA ILE A 179 -12.42 26.82 -21.37
C ILE A 179 -13.49 26.57 -22.44
N ALA A 180 -13.07 26.61 -23.71
CA ALA A 180 -13.97 26.39 -24.86
C ALA A 180 -14.57 24.96 -24.89
N ARG A 181 -13.82 23.96 -24.41
CA ARG A 181 -14.27 22.57 -24.31
C ARG A 181 -14.22 22.12 -22.84
N PRO A 182 -15.37 22.01 -22.14
CA PRO A 182 -15.39 21.71 -20.71
C PRO A 182 -14.90 20.30 -20.37
N PHE A 183 -14.98 19.36 -21.32
CA PHE A 183 -14.55 17.98 -21.15
C PHE A 183 -13.54 17.54 -22.23
N PRO A 184 -12.47 16.82 -21.84
CA PRO A 184 -11.52 16.21 -22.77
C PRO A 184 -12.16 15.06 -23.55
N GLY A 185 -11.46 14.56 -24.58
CA GLY A 185 -11.92 13.40 -25.34
C GLY A 185 -11.98 12.10 -24.51
N LYS A 186 -11.27 12.05 -23.38
CA LYS A 186 -11.26 10.89 -22.46
C LYS A 186 -11.47 11.37 -21.02
N MET A 187 -12.44 10.79 -20.34
CA MET A 187 -12.67 11.01 -18.91
C MET A 187 -12.37 9.72 -18.14
N ARG A 188 -11.82 9.87 -16.94
CA ARG A 188 -11.56 8.75 -16.03
C ARG A 188 -12.21 9.01 -14.70
N PHE A 189 -13.10 8.11 -14.31
CA PHE A 189 -13.76 8.12 -13.02
C PHE A 189 -13.06 7.12 -12.09
N LEU A 190 -12.76 7.58 -10.88
CA LEU A 190 -12.17 6.77 -9.82
C LEU A 190 -13.17 6.68 -8.69
N ALA A 191 -13.70 5.48 -8.46
CA ALA A 191 -14.50 5.19 -7.29
C ALA A 191 -13.64 4.45 -6.25
N LEU A 192 -13.75 4.93 -5.02
CA LEU A 192 -12.94 4.49 -3.89
C LEU A 192 -13.84 3.89 -2.83
N ARG A 193 -13.40 2.77 -2.26
CA ARG A 193 -14.06 2.24 -1.07
C ARG A 193 -13.66 3.06 0.15
N PRO A 194 -14.56 3.17 1.14
CA PRO A 194 -14.27 3.91 2.37
C PRO A 194 -13.08 3.29 3.09
N ALA A 195 -12.24 4.12 3.73
CA ALA A 195 -11.10 3.62 4.47
C ALA A 195 -11.52 2.59 5.54
N ALA A 196 -12.72 2.75 6.14
CA ALA A 196 -13.30 1.82 7.09
C ALA A 196 -13.56 0.41 6.51
N ASP A 197 -13.93 0.29 5.24
CA ASP A 197 -14.09 -1.00 4.56
C ASP A 197 -12.75 -1.71 4.34
N THR A 198 -11.66 -0.93 4.34
CA THR A 198 -10.29 -1.44 4.27
C THR A 198 -9.63 -1.51 5.65
N LYS A 199 -10.33 -1.10 6.73
CA LYS A 199 -9.83 -1.27 8.10
C LYS A 199 -9.97 -2.74 8.47
N GLY A 200 -8.84 -3.43 8.45
CA GLY A 200 -8.68 -4.78 8.93
C GLY A 200 -7.21 -5.03 9.23
N LEU A 201 -6.92 -6.14 9.91
CA LEU A 201 -5.53 -6.63 9.97
C LEU A 201 -5.03 -6.78 8.53
N PRO A 202 -3.84 -6.26 8.19
CA PRO A 202 -3.26 -6.43 6.86
C PRO A 202 -3.28 -7.91 6.47
N GLN A 203 -4.18 -8.29 5.58
CA GLN A 203 -4.28 -9.67 5.12
C GLN A 203 -3.37 -9.86 3.92
N ARG A 204 -2.68 -11.00 3.90
CA ARG A 204 -1.92 -11.45 2.73
C ARG A 204 -2.91 -11.84 1.65
N ALA A 205 -3.23 -10.92 0.74
CA ALA A 205 -3.87 -11.30 -0.51
C ALA A 205 -2.89 -12.18 -1.29
N GLY A 206 -3.24 -13.45 -1.49
CA GLY A 206 -2.64 -14.30 -2.53
C GLY A 206 -2.92 -13.71 -3.92
N GLU A 207 -2.61 -14.44 -4.99
CA GLU A 207 -3.20 -14.10 -6.28
C GLU A 207 -4.72 -14.15 -6.12
N GLN A 208 -5.37 -12.99 -5.98
CA GLN A 208 -6.82 -12.93 -6.07
C GLN A 208 -7.16 -13.40 -7.48
N LYS A 209 -7.96 -14.48 -7.57
CA LYS A 209 -8.56 -14.93 -8.82
C LYS A 209 -9.15 -13.72 -9.53
N ARG A 210 -8.74 -13.53 -10.78
CA ARG A 210 -9.17 -12.42 -11.65
C ARG A 210 -10.56 -12.65 -12.26
N ASP A 211 -11.26 -13.69 -11.82
CA ASP A 211 -12.48 -14.21 -12.44
C ASP A 211 -13.77 -13.69 -11.77
N LEU A 212 -13.71 -12.52 -11.12
CA LEU A 212 -14.91 -11.88 -10.56
C LEU A 212 -15.63 -11.12 -11.67
N VAL A 213 -16.56 -11.76 -12.37
CA VAL A 213 -17.46 -11.06 -13.30
C VAL A 213 -18.36 -10.11 -12.49
N PRO A 214 -18.35 -8.79 -12.75
CA PRO A 214 -19.22 -7.87 -12.05
C PRO A 214 -20.68 -8.27 -12.32
N PRO A 215 -21.55 -8.22 -11.30
CA PRO A 215 -22.93 -8.66 -11.45
C PRO A 215 -23.79 -7.68 -12.27
N VAL A 216 -23.24 -6.54 -12.72
CA VAL A 216 -23.96 -5.47 -13.38
C VAL A 216 -23.12 -4.90 -14.52
N ASP A 217 -23.76 -4.66 -15.66
CA ASP A 217 -23.19 -3.91 -16.79
C ASP A 217 -23.50 -2.42 -16.63
N LEU A 218 -22.46 -1.59 -16.59
CA LEU A 218 -22.60 -0.14 -16.49
C LEU A 218 -22.65 0.50 -17.89
N VAL A 219 -23.62 1.38 -18.09
CA VAL A 219 -23.73 2.22 -19.28
C VAL A 219 -23.40 3.65 -18.88
N TRP A 220 -22.53 4.29 -19.66
CA TRP A 220 -22.20 5.70 -19.50
C TRP A 220 -22.94 6.49 -20.55
N GLU A 221 -23.62 7.54 -20.11
CA GLU A 221 -24.35 8.44 -20.98
C GLU A 221 -24.05 9.88 -20.61
N TYR A 222 -24.21 10.79 -21.56
CA TYR A 222 -24.06 12.22 -21.35
C TYR A 222 -25.19 12.98 -22.03
N ARG A 223 -25.49 14.16 -21.48
CA ARG A 223 -26.47 15.09 -22.02
C ARG A 223 -25.73 16.33 -22.53
N PRO A 224 -25.65 16.57 -23.85
CA PRO A 224 -24.85 17.67 -24.40
C PRO A 224 -25.48 19.05 -24.16
N LYS A 225 -26.82 19.13 -24.05
CA LYS A 225 -27.56 20.37 -23.83
C LYS A 225 -28.65 20.18 -22.79
N LYS A 226 -28.86 21.20 -21.95
CA LYS A 226 -29.88 21.19 -20.89
C LYS A 226 -31.30 20.94 -21.41
N ASP A 227 -31.60 21.36 -22.64
CA ASP A 227 -32.95 21.32 -23.22
C ASP A 227 -33.18 20.13 -24.16
N GLN A 228 -32.21 19.23 -24.30
CA GLN A 228 -32.32 18.04 -25.14
C GLN A 228 -32.66 16.84 -24.27
N ASP A 229 -33.83 16.21 -24.45
CA ASP A 229 -34.25 15.08 -23.58
C ASP A 229 -33.50 13.77 -23.85
N ALA A 230 -32.85 13.66 -25.01
CA ALA A 230 -32.07 12.47 -25.36
C ALA A 230 -30.69 12.48 -24.69
N TRP A 231 -30.41 11.41 -23.96
CA TRP A 231 -29.07 11.05 -23.52
C TRP A 231 -28.32 10.35 -24.64
N GLU A 232 -27.02 10.62 -24.77
CA GLU A 232 -26.15 9.99 -25.76
C GLU A 232 -25.14 9.07 -25.07
N ARG A 233 -24.85 7.93 -25.69
CA ARG A 233 -23.96 6.93 -25.11
C ARG A 233 -22.49 7.34 -25.21
N LEU A 234 -21.74 7.15 -24.12
CA LEU A 234 -20.29 7.24 -24.08
C LEU A 234 -19.66 5.86 -24.25
N ASP A 235 -18.61 5.80 -25.05
CA ASP A 235 -17.86 4.56 -25.27
C ASP A 235 -16.93 4.30 -24.07
N VAL A 236 -16.98 3.10 -23.49
CA VAL A 236 -16.05 2.67 -22.43
C VAL A 236 -14.78 2.15 -23.09
N PHE A 237 -13.64 2.79 -22.83
CA PHE A 237 -12.35 2.38 -23.42
C PHE A 237 -11.49 1.53 -22.48
N ALA A 238 -11.74 1.59 -21.16
CA ALA A 238 -11.05 0.77 -20.17
C ALA A 238 -11.90 0.63 -18.90
N ASP A 239 -12.01 -0.59 -18.38
CA ASP A 239 -12.61 -0.89 -17.08
C ASP A 239 -11.62 -1.63 -16.16
N GLY A 240 -11.31 -1.00 -15.03
CA GLY A 240 -10.42 -1.48 -13.99
C GLY A 240 -11.15 -2.01 -12.74
N THR A 241 -12.49 -2.12 -12.77
CA THR A 241 -13.36 -2.53 -11.64
C THR A 241 -12.95 -3.86 -10.99
N PHE A 242 -12.21 -4.69 -11.72
CA PHE A 242 -11.67 -5.98 -11.27
C PHE A 242 -10.44 -5.90 -10.33
N ARG A 243 -9.81 -4.74 -10.12
CA ARG A 243 -8.54 -4.64 -9.35
C ARG A 243 -8.69 -4.17 -7.89
N GLY A 244 -9.87 -4.29 -7.30
CA GLY A 244 -10.16 -3.74 -5.96
C GLY A 244 -10.17 -2.22 -5.91
N ARG A 245 -10.20 -1.56 -7.07
CA ARG A 245 -10.39 -0.12 -7.31
C ARG A 245 -11.28 0.00 -8.55
N SER A 246 -12.49 0.55 -8.45
CA SER A 246 -13.31 0.81 -9.64
C SER A 246 -12.76 2.01 -10.38
N ARG A 247 -12.06 1.75 -11.48
CA ARG A 247 -11.57 2.77 -12.41
C ARG A 247 -12.29 2.53 -13.73
N GLN A 248 -13.17 3.44 -14.13
CA GLN A 248 -13.79 3.36 -15.45
C GLN A 248 -13.38 4.57 -16.28
N GLY A 249 -12.92 4.30 -17.49
CA GLY A 249 -12.59 5.30 -18.50
C GLY A 249 -13.66 5.35 -19.57
N ALA A 250 -14.27 6.52 -19.76
CA ALA A 250 -15.27 6.76 -20.80
C ALA A 250 -14.74 7.78 -21.83
N ARG A 251 -15.11 7.62 -23.10
CA ARG A 251 -14.72 8.46 -24.23
C ARG A 251 -15.96 9.12 -24.81
N ALA A 252 -15.94 10.44 -24.93
CA ALA A 252 -16.89 11.18 -25.74
C ALA A 252 -16.29 11.34 -27.16
N ARG A 253 -17.07 11.10 -28.21
CA ARG A 253 -16.65 11.41 -29.58
C ARG A 253 -16.64 12.92 -29.80
#